data_AF-A0A1J4KEV2-F1
#
_entry.id   AF-A0A1J4KEV2-F1
#
_cell.length_a   1.000
_cell.length_b   1.000
_cell.length_c   1.000
_cell.angle_alpha   90.00
_cell.angle_beta   90.00
_cell.angle_gamma   90.00
#
_symmetry.space_group_name_H-M   'P 1'
#
loop_
_entity.id
_entity.type
_entity.pdbx_description
1 polymer ?
#
loop_
_entity_poly.entity_id
_entity_poly.type
_entity_poly.pdbx_seq_one_letter_code
_entity_poly.pdbx_strand_id
1 'polypeptide(L)'
;MWATYERQDSLIDCDIEKLFLSELLNAFLETFHRIYSIFFKFIFLMLILWAVVFALSASKEYIDDTFIFTIDTSAGTARIDGLTKYVDEIIIPDTIVVDGNTYLVNSIQYINQTKKITLGKNINLLKTKCFDGNLEELIGIPNSYVSVNSYDTFQNAGKLERAILYLESSLQSNIFIRCTNLVNLEIHYKGDIDANNAYDHPSFGLTGVNLKFLRLYVEGKYVQNTDRLFFDTNPQVNFLEEFIIECTDTFATSKPLFSYNYKPNVAYAFQIKAKSITLCKDALSSADFHSIDLIADTIDIPTDFAVNTENLAGFYTSSEVQLPSTLELFKHENLCYYYVTSDFEISDTVLPVSIYVSGTVNIASLKNDFKLGRLMLLNDTKVTNSSSIQIGEVDIHGTSTIAAS
;
A
#
# COMPACT_ATOMS: atom_id res chain seq x y z
N MET A 1 34.24 -26.10 107.64
CA MET A 1 33.52 -24.88 107.23
C MET A 1 34.24 -24.37 105.98
N TRP A 2 33.60 -24.59 104.83
CA TRP A 2 33.94 -24.10 103.47
C TRP A 2 35.13 -24.75 102.73
N ALA A 3 35.00 -24.81 101.39
CA ALA A 3 35.80 -25.50 100.35
C ALA A 3 35.45 -27.00 100.19
N THR A 4 34.94 -27.53 99.08
CA THR A 4 34.77 -27.07 97.69
C THR A 4 33.67 -27.93 97.08
N TYR A 5 32.48 -27.36 96.90
CA TYR A 5 31.39 -27.93 96.11
C TYR A 5 31.42 -27.21 94.76
N GLU A 6 32.44 -27.51 93.95
CA GLU A 6 32.65 -26.87 92.65
C GLU A 6 32.53 -27.90 91.52
N ARG A 7 31.48 -27.69 90.72
CA ARG A 7 31.32 -28.08 89.30
C ARG A 7 31.60 -29.56 88.96
N GLN A 8 30.55 -30.38 89.06
CA GLN A 8 30.42 -31.59 88.22
C GLN A 8 29.20 -31.55 87.29
N ASP A 9 28.27 -30.60 87.47
CA ASP A 9 27.09 -30.47 86.61
C ASP A 9 27.36 -29.77 85.26
N SER A 10 28.55 -29.17 85.06
CA SER A 10 28.86 -28.46 83.81
C SER A 10 29.53 -29.30 82.71
N LEU A 11 29.87 -30.57 82.98
CA LEU A 11 30.51 -31.47 82.01
C LEU A 11 29.50 -32.35 81.26
N ILE A 12 28.40 -32.73 81.91
CA ILE A 12 27.35 -33.57 81.30
C ILE A 12 26.52 -32.78 80.28
N ASP A 13 26.32 -31.48 80.51
CA ASP A 13 25.54 -30.61 79.62
C ASP A 13 26.25 -30.37 78.27
N CYS A 14 27.59 -30.30 78.29
CA CYS A 14 28.39 -30.03 77.09
C CYS A 14 28.43 -31.20 76.09
N ASP A 15 28.34 -32.45 76.58
CA ASP A 15 28.37 -33.63 75.72
C ASP A 15 26.99 -33.91 75.09
N ILE A 16 25.90 -33.59 75.80
CA ILE A 16 24.53 -33.67 75.25
C ILE A 16 24.33 -32.61 74.17
N GLU A 17 24.81 -31.38 74.39
CA GLU A 17 24.73 -30.30 73.40
C GLU A 17 25.51 -30.64 72.12
N LYS A 18 26.71 -31.22 72.25
CA LYS A 18 27.50 -31.69 71.09
C LYS A 18 26.84 -32.84 70.34
N LEU A 19 26.23 -33.79 71.04
CA LEU A 19 25.52 -34.91 70.41
C LEU A 19 24.30 -34.39 69.63
N PHE A 20 23.52 -33.51 70.25
CA PHE A 20 22.35 -32.89 69.61
C PHE A 20 22.74 -32.04 68.39
N LEU A 21 23.80 -31.23 68.50
CA LEU A 21 24.32 -30.44 67.38
C LEU A 21 24.83 -31.32 66.23
N SER A 22 25.48 -32.44 66.55
CA SER A 22 25.97 -33.40 65.55
C SER A 22 24.82 -34.07 64.80
N GLU A 23 23.79 -34.54 65.50
CA GLU A 23 22.61 -35.16 64.88
C GLU A 23 21.82 -34.16 64.04
N LEU A 24 21.63 -32.93 64.55
CA LEU A 24 20.95 -31.86 63.81
C LEU A 24 21.73 -31.47 62.54
N LEU A 25 23.06 -31.38 62.63
CA LEU A 25 23.91 -31.07 61.48
C LEU A 25 23.83 -32.19 60.42
N ASN A 26 23.85 -33.46 60.84
CA ASN A 26 23.73 -34.59 59.92
C ASN A 26 22.36 -34.63 59.22
N ALA A 27 21.27 -34.40 59.97
CA ALA A 27 19.92 -34.32 59.39
C ALA A 27 19.78 -33.15 58.40
N PHE A 28 20.39 -32.00 58.71
CA PHE A 28 20.43 -30.85 57.82
C PHE A 28 21.23 -31.16 56.54
N LEU A 29 22.43 -31.74 56.65
CA LEU A 29 23.26 -32.11 55.51
C LEU A 29 22.59 -33.15 54.61
N GLU A 30 21.91 -34.15 55.18
CA GLU A 30 21.17 -35.15 54.41
C GLU A 30 20.00 -34.50 53.65
N THR A 31 19.26 -33.61 54.30
CA THR A 31 18.15 -32.87 53.67
C THR A 31 18.67 -31.95 52.56
N PHE A 32 19.76 -31.23 52.80
CA PHE A 32 20.40 -30.36 51.81
C PHE A 32 20.90 -31.18 50.61
N HIS A 33 21.53 -32.33 50.83
CA HIS A 33 21.95 -33.22 49.74
C HIS A 33 20.78 -33.74 48.91
N ARG A 34 19.66 -34.09 49.54
CA ARG A 34 18.45 -34.53 48.83
C ARG A 34 17.86 -33.40 47.96
N ILE A 35 17.74 -32.19 48.52
CA ILE A 35 17.24 -31.02 47.78
C ILE A 35 18.18 -30.68 46.63
N TYR A 36 19.50 -30.65 46.88
CA TYR A 36 20.50 -30.39 45.85
C TYR A 36 20.46 -31.45 44.73
N SER A 37 20.29 -32.72 45.07
CA SER A 37 20.16 -33.80 44.08
C SER A 37 18.92 -33.63 43.20
N ILE A 38 17.77 -33.27 43.78
CA ILE A 38 16.53 -33.01 43.05
C ILE A 38 16.70 -31.79 42.13
N PHE A 39 17.24 -30.70 42.66
CA PHE A 39 17.47 -29.47 41.91
C PHE A 39 18.45 -29.68 40.75
N PHE A 40 19.55 -30.41 40.98
CA PHE A 40 20.51 -30.75 39.94
C PHE A 40 19.89 -31.62 38.83
N LYS A 41 19.08 -32.62 39.19
CA LYS A 41 18.33 -33.43 38.21
C LYS A 41 17.35 -32.57 37.40
N PHE A 42 16.68 -31.60 38.03
CA PHE A 42 15.77 -30.69 37.35
C PHE A 42 16.51 -29.77 36.37
N ILE A 43 17.64 -29.18 36.77
CA ILE A 43 18.49 -28.39 35.86
C ILE A 43 18.97 -29.23 34.69
N PHE A 44 19.45 -30.45 34.95
CA PHE A 44 19.92 -31.34 33.89
C PHE A 44 18.81 -31.70 32.90
N LEU A 45 17.59 -31.97 33.40
CA LEU A 45 16.42 -32.20 32.55
C LEU A 45 16.06 -30.96 31.71
N MET A 46 16.07 -29.77 32.31
CA MET A 46 15.84 -28.51 31.59
C MET A 46 16.88 -28.29 30.48
N LEU A 47 18.16 -28.56 30.75
CA LEU A 47 19.23 -28.45 29.75
C LEU A 47 19.06 -29.45 28.59
N ILE A 48 18.66 -30.69 28.87
CA ILE A 48 18.33 -31.67 27.82
C ILE A 48 17.14 -31.19 27.00
N LEU A 49 16.08 -30.71 27.65
CA LEU A 49 14.89 -30.21 26.97
C LEU A 49 15.24 -29.03 26.05
N TRP A 50 16.09 -28.12 26.54
CA TRP A 50 16.62 -27.02 25.73
C TRP A 50 17.41 -27.51 24.53
N ALA A 51 18.34 -28.45 24.73
CA ALA A 51 19.12 -29.01 23.62
C ALA A 51 18.24 -29.69 22.56
N VAL A 52 17.18 -30.40 22.96
CA VAL A 52 16.22 -31.02 22.04
C VAL A 52 15.43 -29.95 21.27
N VAL A 53 14.96 -28.89 21.94
CA VAL A 53 14.25 -27.79 21.27
C VAL A 53 15.15 -27.07 20.24
N PHE A 54 16.42 -26.84 20.60
CA PHE A 54 17.40 -26.26 19.66
C PHE A 54 17.69 -27.17 18.48
N ALA A 55 17.79 -28.50 18.70
CA ALA A 55 18.01 -29.46 17.61
C ALA A 55 16.81 -29.56 16.66
N LEU A 56 15.58 -29.40 17.16
CA LEU A 56 14.35 -29.41 16.35
C LEU A 56 14.13 -28.12 15.54
N SER A 57 14.78 -27.01 15.93
CA SER A 57 14.67 -25.72 15.25
C SER A 57 15.80 -25.49 14.23
N ALA A 58 16.55 -26.54 13.89
CA ALA A 58 17.69 -26.42 13.00
C ALA A 58 17.23 -26.13 11.56
N SER A 59 17.54 -24.93 11.07
CA SER A 59 17.40 -24.64 9.65
C SER A 59 18.52 -25.35 8.87
N LYS A 60 18.18 -26.06 7.80
CA LYS A 60 19.16 -26.78 6.97
C LYS A 60 19.40 -26.03 5.68
N GLU A 61 20.66 -25.78 5.34
CA GLU A 61 21.03 -25.27 4.02
C GLU A 61 21.01 -26.41 3.00
N TYR A 62 20.43 -26.16 1.83
CA TYR A 62 20.35 -27.10 0.71
C TYR A 62 20.68 -26.36 -0.59
N ILE A 63 21.58 -26.93 -1.38
CA ILE A 63 22.05 -26.33 -2.63
C ILE A 63 21.69 -27.28 -3.77
N ASP A 64 20.96 -26.78 -4.77
CA ASP A 64 20.76 -27.51 -6.03
C ASP A 64 21.56 -26.86 -7.17
N ASP A 65 21.30 -27.29 -8.42
CA ASP A 65 22.04 -26.80 -9.59
C ASP A 65 21.87 -25.30 -9.88
N THR A 66 20.87 -24.64 -9.29
CA THR A 66 20.46 -23.26 -9.59
C THR A 66 20.32 -22.39 -8.34
N PHE A 67 19.79 -22.93 -7.26
CA PHE A 67 19.36 -22.20 -6.08
C PHE A 67 20.10 -22.66 -4.82
N ILE A 68 20.22 -21.72 -3.89
CA ILE A 68 20.62 -21.97 -2.50
C ILE A 68 19.37 -21.78 -1.66
N PHE A 69 18.97 -22.81 -0.90
CA PHE A 69 17.80 -22.81 -0.05
C PHE A 69 18.17 -22.91 1.43
N THR A 70 17.44 -22.21 2.29
CA THR A 70 17.32 -22.54 3.71
C THR A 70 15.98 -23.22 3.95
N ILE A 71 16.02 -24.43 4.49
CA ILE A 71 14.86 -25.26 4.82
C ILE A 71 14.51 -25.05 6.29
N ASP A 72 13.24 -24.71 6.55
CA ASP A 72 12.63 -24.78 7.86
C ASP A 72 11.87 -26.11 7.97
N THR A 73 12.50 -27.09 8.62
CA THR A 73 11.92 -28.42 8.80
C THR A 73 10.70 -28.42 9.71
N SER A 74 10.58 -27.44 10.60
CA SER A 74 9.47 -27.34 11.54
C SER A 74 8.22 -26.78 10.87
N ALA A 75 8.39 -25.78 9.99
CA ALA A 75 7.31 -25.17 9.24
C ALA A 75 6.95 -25.93 7.95
N GLY A 76 7.82 -26.83 7.47
CA GLY A 76 7.64 -27.50 6.18
C GLY A 76 7.81 -26.53 5.00
N THR A 77 8.68 -25.53 5.15
CA THR A 77 8.89 -24.46 4.16
C THR A 77 10.35 -24.33 3.76
N ALA A 78 10.58 -23.69 2.63
CA ALA A 78 11.89 -23.37 2.09
C ALA A 78 11.95 -21.90 1.69
N ARG A 79 13.09 -21.27 1.96
CA ARG A 79 13.43 -19.92 1.54
C ARG A 79 14.57 -19.98 0.53
N ILE A 80 14.51 -19.19 -0.53
CA ILE A 80 15.63 -19.01 -1.45
C ILE A 80 16.57 -17.94 -0.91
N ASP A 81 17.83 -18.32 -0.68
CA ASP A 81 18.90 -17.45 -0.18
C ASP A 81 19.85 -16.95 -1.26
N GLY A 82 19.80 -17.53 -2.46
CA GLY A 82 20.72 -17.17 -3.53
C GLY A 82 20.57 -18.01 -4.77
N LEU A 83 21.38 -17.66 -5.77
CA LEU A 83 21.64 -18.47 -6.93
C LEU A 83 23.07 -19.01 -6.87
N THR A 84 23.28 -20.21 -7.39
CA THR A 84 24.62 -20.82 -7.49
C THR A 84 25.43 -20.27 -8.67
N LYS A 85 24.74 -19.68 -9.65
CA LYS A 85 25.32 -19.13 -10.89
C LYS A 85 24.38 -18.09 -11.51
N TYR A 86 24.91 -17.33 -12.46
CA TYR A 86 24.11 -16.47 -13.31
C TYR A 86 23.19 -17.28 -14.23
N VAL A 87 21.92 -16.89 -14.27
CA VAL A 87 20.91 -17.49 -15.15
C VAL A 87 20.09 -16.36 -15.76
N ASP A 88 19.93 -16.33 -17.08
CA ASP A 88 19.20 -15.23 -17.74
C ASP A 88 17.73 -15.14 -17.31
N GLU A 89 17.05 -16.28 -17.23
CA GLU A 89 15.64 -16.39 -16.83
C GLU A 89 15.46 -17.49 -15.80
N ILE A 90 14.72 -17.18 -14.74
CA ILE A 90 14.48 -18.09 -13.62
C ILE A 90 13.00 -18.24 -13.36
N ILE A 91 12.56 -19.48 -13.21
CA ILE A 91 11.24 -19.84 -12.71
C ILE A 91 11.43 -20.38 -11.30
N ILE A 92 10.86 -19.68 -10.33
CA ILE A 92 10.92 -20.09 -8.92
C ILE A 92 9.94 -21.25 -8.71
N PRO A 93 10.40 -22.41 -8.23
CA PRO A 93 9.52 -23.55 -8.03
C PRO A 93 8.54 -23.32 -6.87
N ASP A 94 7.36 -23.92 -6.96
CA ASP A 94 6.36 -23.89 -5.87
C ASP A 94 6.80 -24.72 -4.65
N THR A 95 7.49 -25.84 -4.90
CA THR A 95 7.94 -26.80 -3.91
C THR A 95 9.29 -27.38 -4.29
N ILE A 96 10.02 -27.88 -3.29
CA ILE A 96 11.24 -28.66 -3.47
C ILE A 96 11.16 -29.96 -2.68
N VAL A 97 11.93 -30.98 -3.10
CA VAL A 97 12.03 -32.26 -2.39
C VAL A 97 13.47 -32.44 -1.88
N VAL A 98 13.62 -32.57 -0.57
CA VAL A 98 14.94 -32.75 0.08
C VAL A 98 14.83 -33.93 1.05
N ASP A 99 15.73 -34.91 0.90
CA ASP A 99 15.75 -36.16 1.68
C ASP A 99 14.39 -36.89 1.71
N GLY A 100 13.64 -36.83 0.60
CA GLY A 100 12.31 -37.45 0.48
C GLY A 100 11.15 -36.65 1.08
N ASN A 101 11.40 -35.51 1.72
CA ASN A 101 10.38 -34.61 2.25
C ASN A 101 10.10 -33.46 1.27
N THR A 102 8.84 -33.04 1.16
CA THR A 102 8.44 -31.91 0.32
C THR A 102 8.32 -30.64 1.16
N TYR A 103 8.90 -29.54 0.68
CA TYR A 103 8.88 -28.24 1.32
C TYR A 103 8.24 -27.19 0.40
N LEU A 104 7.38 -26.34 0.95
CA LEU A 104 6.78 -25.22 0.22
C LEU A 104 7.79 -24.07 0.10
N VAL A 105 8.10 -23.65 -1.13
CA VAL A 105 8.94 -22.46 -1.32
C VAL A 105 8.06 -21.24 -1.12
N ASN A 106 8.26 -20.52 -0.02
CA ASN A 106 7.36 -19.43 0.37
C ASN A 106 8.02 -18.05 0.43
N SER A 107 9.35 -17.99 0.41
CA SER A 107 10.05 -16.73 0.62
C SER A 107 11.35 -16.65 -0.16
N ILE A 108 11.75 -15.41 -0.49
CA ILE A 108 13.00 -15.13 -1.20
C ILE A 108 13.76 -14.05 -0.43
N GLN A 109 15.03 -14.33 -0.17
CA GLN A 109 15.95 -13.45 0.53
C GLN A 109 16.84 -12.66 -0.43
N TYR A 110 17.40 -13.31 -1.45
CA TYR A 110 18.39 -12.68 -2.33
C TYR A 110 18.51 -13.39 -3.69
N ILE A 111 18.30 -12.65 -4.76
CA ILE A 111 18.45 -13.06 -6.16
C ILE A 111 18.94 -11.83 -6.96
N ASN A 112 20.24 -11.76 -7.26
CA ASN A 112 20.86 -10.62 -7.96
C ASN A 112 21.56 -11.00 -9.28
N GLN A 113 21.50 -12.28 -9.67
CA GLN A 113 22.20 -12.82 -10.85
C GLN A 113 21.21 -13.36 -11.90
N THR A 114 20.14 -12.61 -12.18
CA THR A 114 19.17 -12.90 -13.24
C THR A 114 18.68 -11.65 -13.93
N LYS A 115 18.24 -11.76 -15.20
CA LYS A 115 17.55 -10.69 -15.91
C LYS A 115 16.04 -10.78 -15.72
N LYS A 116 15.49 -12.00 -15.70
CA LYS A 116 14.05 -12.23 -15.65
C LYS A 116 13.70 -13.24 -14.59
N ILE A 117 12.65 -12.94 -13.83
CA ILE A 117 12.14 -13.86 -12.81
C ILE A 117 10.63 -14.01 -12.91
N THR A 118 10.20 -15.26 -12.78
CA THR A 118 8.81 -15.66 -12.61
C THR A 118 8.67 -16.31 -11.23
N LEU A 119 7.86 -15.72 -10.35
CA LEU A 119 7.70 -16.18 -8.96
C LEU A 119 6.80 -17.41 -8.86
N GLY A 120 7.08 -18.36 -7.97
CA GLY A 120 6.17 -19.48 -7.69
C GLY A 120 4.89 -19.01 -6.96
N LYS A 121 3.80 -19.77 -7.05
CA LYS A 121 2.48 -19.42 -6.49
C LYS A 121 2.43 -19.40 -4.95
N ASN A 122 3.43 -19.98 -4.32
CA ASN A 122 3.51 -20.09 -2.86
C ASN A 122 4.35 -18.97 -2.25
N ILE A 123 5.01 -18.14 -3.08
CA ILE A 123 5.81 -17.02 -2.62
C ILE A 123 4.88 -15.99 -2.00
N ASN A 124 5.00 -15.80 -0.68
CA ASN A 124 4.23 -14.83 0.08
C ASN A 124 5.11 -13.81 0.80
N LEU A 125 6.44 -13.92 0.68
CA LEU A 125 7.38 -13.04 1.35
C LEU A 125 8.61 -12.73 0.50
N LEU A 126 8.80 -11.45 0.17
CA LEU A 126 10.05 -10.92 -0.40
C LEU A 126 10.79 -10.12 0.66
N LYS A 127 12.03 -10.52 0.96
CA LYS A 127 12.85 -9.86 1.99
C LYS A 127 13.75 -8.75 1.42
N THR A 128 14.49 -8.11 2.34
CA THR A 128 15.35 -6.95 2.06
C THR A 128 16.31 -7.24 0.93
N LYS A 129 16.30 -6.38 -0.09
CA LYS A 129 17.20 -6.47 -1.25
C LYS A 129 17.09 -7.79 -2.02
N CYS A 130 15.90 -8.40 -2.00
CA CYS A 130 15.63 -9.65 -2.71
C CYS A 130 16.05 -9.58 -4.19
N PHE A 131 15.88 -8.44 -4.85
CA PHE A 131 16.18 -8.25 -6.27
C PHE A 131 17.08 -7.02 -6.52
N ASP A 132 18.06 -6.79 -5.64
CA ASP A 132 19.01 -5.68 -5.80
C ASP A 132 19.92 -5.91 -7.03
N GLY A 133 19.90 -4.99 -8.00
CA GLY A 133 20.83 -4.99 -9.15
C GLY A 133 20.21 -5.27 -10.53
N ASN A 134 20.63 -6.34 -11.23
CA ASN A 134 20.49 -6.43 -12.69
C ASN A 134 19.13 -6.95 -13.22
N LEU A 135 18.06 -6.89 -12.43
CA LEU A 135 16.74 -7.36 -12.89
C LEU A 135 16.23 -6.45 -14.01
N GLU A 136 15.87 -7.05 -15.15
CA GLU A 136 15.32 -6.39 -16.35
C GLU A 136 13.79 -6.50 -16.39
N GLU A 137 13.24 -7.62 -15.92
CA GLU A 137 11.80 -7.87 -15.94
C GLU A 137 11.35 -8.70 -14.74
N LEU A 138 10.34 -8.21 -14.03
CA LEU A 138 9.62 -8.94 -12.99
C LEU A 138 8.22 -9.30 -13.50
N ILE A 139 8.00 -10.57 -13.85
CA ILE A 139 6.66 -11.07 -14.15
C ILE A 139 6.12 -11.74 -12.87
N GLY A 140 5.21 -11.04 -12.19
CA GLY A 140 4.47 -11.61 -11.06
C GLY A 140 3.55 -12.74 -11.53
N ILE A 141 3.62 -13.91 -10.89
CA ILE A 141 2.58 -14.93 -11.04
C ILE A 141 1.33 -14.50 -10.25
N PRO A 142 0.12 -14.74 -10.77
CA PRO A 142 -1.04 -13.86 -10.57
C PRO A 142 -1.93 -14.18 -9.37
N ASN A 143 -1.58 -15.17 -8.53
CA ASN A 143 -2.58 -15.82 -7.67
C ASN A 143 -2.31 -15.79 -6.17
N SER A 144 -1.18 -15.21 -5.73
CA SER A 144 -0.88 -15.05 -4.31
C SER A 144 -0.39 -13.64 -4.03
N TYR A 145 -1.10 -12.96 -3.15
CA TYR A 145 -0.65 -11.72 -2.59
C TYR A 145 0.65 -11.93 -1.79
N VAL A 146 1.60 -11.02 -1.98
CA VAL A 146 2.96 -11.11 -1.46
C VAL A 146 3.17 -10.02 -0.41
N SER A 147 3.65 -10.40 0.77
CA SER A 147 4.18 -9.45 1.73
C SER A 147 5.57 -9.01 1.28
N VAL A 148 5.71 -7.75 0.86
CA VAL A 148 7.02 -7.14 0.61
C VAL A 148 7.48 -6.52 1.93
N ASN A 149 8.19 -7.30 2.76
CA ASN A 149 8.41 -6.94 4.16
C ASN A 149 9.55 -5.95 4.38
N SER A 150 10.11 -5.37 3.32
CA SER A 150 11.40 -4.71 3.46
C SER A 150 11.69 -3.57 2.50
N TYR A 151 12.48 -2.65 3.05
CA TYR A 151 13.24 -1.65 2.32
C TYR A 151 14.02 -2.27 1.16
N ASP A 152 14.12 -1.53 0.05
CA ASP A 152 15.09 -1.78 -1.02
C ASP A 152 14.90 -3.11 -1.78
N THR A 153 13.69 -3.69 -1.79
CA THR A 153 13.42 -5.00 -2.43
C THR A 153 13.91 -5.06 -3.89
N PHE A 154 13.67 -4.03 -4.69
CA PHE A 154 14.14 -3.88 -6.08
C PHE A 154 15.15 -2.74 -6.22
N GLN A 155 15.90 -2.43 -5.15
CA GLN A 155 16.87 -1.34 -5.19
C GLN A 155 17.87 -1.53 -6.34
N ASN A 156 18.22 -0.44 -7.03
CA ASN A 156 19.14 -0.44 -8.17
C ASN A 156 18.74 -1.41 -9.32
N ALA A 157 17.48 -1.83 -9.42
CA ALA A 157 16.94 -2.56 -10.57
C ALA A 157 16.85 -1.65 -11.80
N GLY A 158 17.98 -1.11 -12.23
CA GLY A 158 18.08 -0.02 -13.21
C GLY A 158 17.65 -0.42 -14.61
N LYS A 159 17.53 -1.73 -14.88
CA LYS A 159 17.01 -2.28 -16.12
C LYS A 159 15.55 -2.70 -16.04
N LEU A 160 14.94 -2.68 -14.85
CA LEU A 160 13.56 -3.11 -14.65
C LEU A 160 12.65 -2.15 -15.41
N GLU A 161 11.96 -2.61 -16.45
CA GLU A 161 11.07 -1.76 -17.24
C GLU A 161 9.61 -1.84 -16.78
N ARG A 162 9.20 -3.02 -16.30
CA ARG A 162 7.83 -3.31 -15.86
C ARG A 162 7.82 -4.12 -14.57
N ALA A 163 6.91 -3.76 -13.67
CA ALA A 163 6.62 -4.53 -12.47
C ALA A 163 5.10 -4.65 -12.24
N ILE A 164 4.64 -5.86 -11.93
CA ILE A 164 3.27 -6.13 -11.48
C ILE A 164 3.37 -6.78 -10.10
N LEU A 165 2.77 -6.16 -9.08
CA LEU A 165 2.81 -6.62 -7.70
C LEU A 165 1.40 -6.91 -7.17
N TYR A 166 1.23 -8.02 -6.46
CA TYR A 166 0.04 -8.35 -5.67
C TYR A 166 0.44 -8.30 -4.19
N LEU A 167 -0.20 -7.48 -3.37
CA LEU A 167 0.19 -7.19 -1.98
C LEU A 167 -0.94 -7.44 -0.97
N GLU A 168 -0.63 -8.13 0.13
CA GLU A 168 -1.61 -8.48 1.19
C GLU A 168 -1.48 -7.63 2.47
N SER A 169 -0.44 -6.80 2.54
CA SER A 169 -0.11 -6.01 3.71
C SER A 169 0.53 -4.68 3.29
N SER A 170 0.67 -3.77 4.26
CA SER A 170 1.38 -2.50 4.07
C SER A 170 2.75 -2.72 3.44
N LEU A 171 3.08 -1.83 2.51
CA LEU A 171 4.39 -1.78 1.89
C LEU A 171 5.37 -1.06 2.80
N GLN A 172 6.61 -1.51 2.74
CA GLN A 172 7.72 -0.78 3.33
C GLN A 172 8.23 0.26 2.33
N SER A 173 8.89 1.30 2.83
CA SER A 173 9.39 2.41 2.00
C SER A 173 10.53 1.96 1.08
N ASN A 174 10.72 2.65 -0.06
CA ASN A 174 11.88 2.50 -0.97
C ASN A 174 11.98 1.16 -1.73
N ILE A 175 10.86 0.59 -2.14
CA ILE A 175 10.84 -0.68 -2.86
C ILE A 175 11.54 -0.58 -4.22
N PHE A 176 11.34 0.53 -4.95
CA PHE A 176 11.85 0.73 -6.31
C PHE A 176 12.94 1.80 -6.42
N ILE A 177 13.68 2.05 -5.34
CA ILE A 177 14.72 3.07 -5.35
C ILE A 177 15.75 2.81 -6.46
N ARG A 178 15.99 3.82 -7.31
CA ARG A 178 16.90 3.78 -8.47
C ARG A 178 16.54 2.73 -9.54
N CYS A 179 15.27 2.38 -9.69
CA CYS A 179 14.77 1.66 -10.87
C CYS A 179 14.62 2.65 -12.04
N THR A 180 15.73 3.13 -12.60
CA THR A 180 15.73 4.26 -13.55
C THR A 180 14.97 4.01 -14.85
N ASN A 181 14.84 2.75 -15.26
CA ASN A 181 14.12 2.34 -16.47
C ASN A 181 12.69 1.87 -16.20
N LEU A 182 12.23 1.86 -14.94
CA LEU A 182 10.88 1.38 -14.62
C LEU A 182 9.87 2.39 -15.15
N VAL A 183 9.16 1.98 -16.20
CA VAL A 183 8.19 2.79 -16.95
C VAL A 183 6.76 2.37 -16.65
N ASN A 184 6.51 1.11 -16.30
CA ASN A 184 5.18 0.59 -16.05
C ASN A 184 5.11 -0.13 -14.70
N LEU A 185 4.33 0.43 -13.78
CA LEU A 185 4.10 -0.14 -12.46
C LEU A 185 2.61 -0.41 -12.26
N GLU A 186 2.29 -1.66 -11.96
CA GLU A 186 0.94 -2.12 -11.65
C GLU A 186 0.92 -2.77 -10.26
N ILE A 187 0.00 -2.33 -9.41
CA ILE A 187 -0.09 -2.78 -8.02
C ILE A 187 -1.52 -3.21 -7.72
N HIS A 188 -1.69 -4.43 -7.23
CA HIS A 188 -2.93 -5.00 -6.74
C HIS A 188 -2.81 -5.15 -5.23
N TYR A 189 -3.61 -4.41 -4.47
CA TYR A 189 -3.56 -4.38 -3.02
C TYR A 189 -4.84 -4.98 -2.42
N LYS A 190 -4.68 -5.93 -1.51
CA LYS A 190 -5.78 -6.55 -0.78
C LYS A 190 -6.04 -5.84 0.53
N GLY A 191 -7.26 -5.34 0.71
CA GLY A 191 -7.72 -4.70 1.93
C GLY A 191 -7.73 -3.17 1.85
N ASP A 192 -7.95 -2.55 3.00
CA ASP A 192 -8.07 -1.10 3.11
C ASP A 192 -6.68 -0.45 3.18
N ILE A 193 -6.50 0.61 2.39
CA ILE A 193 -5.36 1.53 2.49
C ILE A 193 -5.81 2.72 3.34
N ASP A 194 -5.31 2.79 4.57
CA ASP A 194 -5.45 3.95 5.44
C ASP A 194 -4.12 4.72 5.50
N ALA A 195 -3.99 5.73 4.65
CA ALA A 195 -2.85 6.63 4.64
C ALA A 195 -2.97 7.73 5.74
N ASN A 196 -3.54 7.41 6.91
CA ASN A 196 -3.55 8.28 8.10
C ASN A 196 -2.45 7.96 9.13
N ASN A 197 -1.91 6.74 9.13
CA ASN A 197 -0.91 6.31 10.10
C ASN A 197 0.54 6.53 9.62
N ALA A 198 1.17 7.62 10.07
CA ALA A 198 2.52 8.09 9.71
C ALA A 198 3.64 7.02 9.66
N TYR A 199 3.49 5.95 10.44
CA TYR A 199 4.47 4.89 10.64
C TYR A 199 4.21 3.62 9.84
N ASP A 200 2.99 3.41 9.34
CA ASP A 200 2.58 2.21 8.58
C ASP A 200 2.25 2.53 7.13
N HIS A 201 2.63 3.72 6.64
CA HIS A 201 2.31 4.13 5.28
C HIS A 201 3.03 3.25 4.26
N PRO A 202 2.29 2.53 3.40
CA PRO A 202 2.82 2.09 2.11
C PRO A 202 3.29 3.30 1.31
N SER A 203 4.59 3.58 1.34
CA SER A 203 5.23 4.45 0.35
C SER A 203 6.02 3.56 -0.60
N PHE A 204 5.77 3.66 -1.91
CA PHE A 204 6.51 2.83 -2.88
C PHE A 204 7.98 3.24 -3.01
N GLY A 205 8.34 4.40 -2.45
CA GLY A 205 9.66 5.03 -2.54
C GLY A 205 10.21 4.97 -3.95
N LEU A 206 9.60 5.76 -4.84
CA LEU A 206 9.88 5.80 -6.28
C LEU A 206 11.06 6.75 -6.59
N THR A 207 12.03 6.84 -5.67
CA THR A 207 13.16 7.76 -5.83
C THR A 207 14.02 7.34 -7.03
N GLY A 208 14.15 8.22 -8.02
CA GLY A 208 14.94 7.97 -9.22
C GLY A 208 14.29 6.99 -10.21
N VAL A 209 12.95 6.97 -10.24
CA VAL A 209 12.14 6.17 -11.18
C VAL A 209 11.48 7.08 -12.21
N ASN A 210 11.51 6.70 -13.48
CA ASN A 210 10.85 7.41 -14.58
C ASN A 210 9.55 6.70 -15.02
N LEU A 211 8.55 6.66 -14.14
CA LEU A 211 7.27 6.02 -14.44
C LEU A 211 6.51 6.77 -15.52
N LYS A 212 6.06 6.05 -16.56
CA LYS A 212 5.08 6.54 -17.54
C LYS A 212 3.65 6.10 -17.19
N PHE A 213 3.51 4.86 -16.73
CA PHE A 213 2.24 4.24 -16.40
C PHE A 213 2.25 3.77 -14.95
N LEU A 214 1.25 4.19 -14.19
CA LEU A 214 1.04 3.75 -12.82
C LEU A 214 -0.42 3.36 -12.62
N ARG A 215 -0.65 2.10 -12.26
CA ARG A 215 -1.98 1.58 -11.95
C ARG A 215 -2.02 0.99 -10.55
N LEU A 216 -3.00 1.42 -9.76
CA LEU A 216 -3.25 0.93 -8.42
C LEU A 216 -4.66 0.35 -8.35
N TYR A 217 -4.75 -0.95 -8.09
CA TYR A 217 -5.98 -1.68 -7.80
C TYR A 217 -6.06 -1.94 -6.30
N VAL A 218 -7.19 -1.60 -5.67
CA VAL A 218 -7.41 -1.75 -4.22
C VAL A 218 -8.69 -2.56 -4.00
N GLU A 219 -8.56 -3.79 -3.50
CA GLU A 219 -9.68 -4.61 -3.02
C GLU A 219 -10.12 -4.13 -1.62
N GLY A 220 -10.67 -2.92 -1.56
CA GLY A 220 -11.12 -2.29 -0.33
C GLY A 220 -11.33 -0.79 -0.51
N LYS A 221 -11.06 -0.05 0.57
CA LYS A 221 -11.10 1.41 0.61
C LYS A 221 -9.70 1.98 0.45
N TYR A 222 -9.61 3.13 -0.21
CA TYR A 222 -8.44 3.99 -0.19
C TYR A 222 -8.81 5.29 0.53
N VAL A 223 -8.13 5.59 1.64
CA VAL A 223 -8.33 6.82 2.42
C VAL A 223 -6.99 7.52 2.64
N GLN A 224 -6.86 8.77 2.22
CA GLN A 224 -5.66 9.57 2.43
C GLN A 224 -5.96 10.87 3.19
N ASN A 225 -5.54 10.96 4.46
CA ASN A 225 -5.65 12.20 5.25
C ASN A 225 -4.32 12.79 5.72
N THR A 226 -3.18 12.23 5.29
CA THR A 226 -1.87 12.80 5.59
C THR A 226 -1.25 13.49 4.38
N ASP A 227 -0.31 14.40 4.66
CA ASP A 227 0.52 15.05 3.64
C ASP A 227 1.55 14.07 3.03
N ARG A 228 1.65 12.85 3.56
CA ARG A 228 2.49 11.80 3.01
C ARG A 228 1.71 11.07 1.93
N LEU A 229 2.22 11.19 0.72
CA LEU A 229 1.66 10.50 -0.42
C LEU A 229 1.92 9.00 -0.30
N PHE A 230 0.95 8.21 -0.74
CA PHE A 230 1.16 6.80 -1.09
C PHE A 230 2.34 6.66 -2.09
N PHE A 231 2.51 7.65 -2.97
CA PHE A 231 3.65 7.79 -3.87
C PHE A 231 4.60 8.90 -3.41
N ASP A 232 5.39 8.66 -2.36
CA ASP A 232 6.51 9.54 -2.01
C ASP A 232 7.55 9.47 -3.14
N THR A 233 7.44 10.43 -4.05
CA THR A 233 8.22 10.54 -5.29
C THR A 233 9.24 11.63 -5.08
N ASN A 234 10.41 11.31 -4.51
CA ASN A 234 11.58 12.19 -4.60
C ASN A 234 11.76 12.63 -6.09
N PRO A 235 12.12 13.89 -6.40
CA PRO A 235 11.55 14.73 -7.46
C PRO A 235 11.96 14.37 -8.90
N GLN A 236 11.93 13.09 -9.28
CA GLN A 236 12.36 12.61 -10.60
C GLN A 236 11.29 11.84 -11.37
N VAL A 237 10.02 11.82 -10.92
CA VAL A 237 8.92 11.41 -11.82
C VAL A 237 8.69 12.55 -12.82
N ASN A 238 9.49 12.54 -13.89
CA ASN A 238 9.55 13.64 -14.84
C ASN A 238 8.28 13.73 -15.71
N PHE A 239 7.55 12.62 -15.88
CA PHE A 239 6.46 12.53 -16.86
C PHE A 239 5.57 11.31 -16.62
N LEU A 240 4.28 11.51 -16.31
CA LEU A 240 3.32 10.42 -16.11
C LEU A 240 2.28 10.48 -17.25
N GLU A 241 2.29 9.49 -18.15
CA GLU A 241 1.32 9.41 -19.25
C GLU A 241 -0.06 9.03 -18.70
N GLU A 242 -0.11 8.05 -17.80
CA GLU A 242 -1.34 7.51 -17.27
C GLU A 242 -1.20 7.19 -15.78
N PHE A 243 -2.17 7.65 -15.00
CA PHE A 243 -2.31 7.30 -13.58
C PHE A 243 -3.74 6.85 -13.29
N ILE A 244 -3.89 5.57 -12.95
CA ILE A 244 -5.20 4.97 -12.68
C ILE A 244 -5.24 4.47 -11.24
N ILE A 245 -6.30 4.82 -10.53
CA ILE A 245 -6.65 4.23 -9.23
C ILE A 245 -8.01 3.55 -9.37
N GLU A 246 -8.06 2.25 -9.13
CA GLU A 246 -9.30 1.48 -9.05
C GLU A 246 -9.49 0.95 -7.62
N CYS A 247 -10.59 1.28 -6.97
CA CYS A 247 -10.96 0.79 -5.65
C CYS A 247 -12.31 0.04 -5.74
N THR A 248 -12.45 -1.09 -5.05
CA THR A 248 -13.73 -1.83 -5.06
C THR A 248 -14.81 -1.19 -4.20
N ASP A 249 -14.43 -0.34 -3.23
CA ASP A 249 -15.36 0.36 -2.34
C ASP A 249 -15.19 1.88 -2.42
N THR A 250 -14.54 2.50 -1.43
CA THR A 250 -14.49 3.97 -1.32
C THR A 250 -13.10 4.49 -1.63
N PHE A 251 -13.00 5.54 -2.44
CA PHE A 251 -11.83 6.40 -2.55
C PHE A 251 -12.11 7.71 -1.81
N ALA A 252 -11.27 8.08 -0.85
CA ALA A 252 -11.38 9.33 -0.12
C ALA A 252 -10.01 9.99 0.04
N THR A 253 -9.92 11.29 -0.21
CA THR A 253 -8.71 12.05 0.14
C THR A 253 -9.07 13.39 0.78
N SER A 254 -8.43 13.71 1.90
CA SER A 254 -8.47 15.04 2.52
C SER A 254 -7.24 15.90 2.24
N LYS A 255 -6.29 15.38 1.44
CA LYS A 255 -5.06 16.07 1.04
C LYS A 255 -4.81 15.96 -0.48
N PRO A 256 -3.93 16.79 -1.05
CA PRO A 256 -3.50 16.64 -2.43
C PRO A 256 -2.93 15.25 -2.70
N LEU A 257 -3.32 14.63 -3.83
CA LEU A 257 -2.76 13.34 -4.27
C LEU A 257 -1.30 13.43 -4.71
N PHE A 258 -0.85 14.65 -5.03
CA PHE A 258 0.55 14.96 -5.31
C PHE A 258 1.01 16.09 -4.39
N SER A 259 2.21 16.00 -3.85
CA SER A 259 2.78 17.03 -2.99
C SER A 259 3.33 18.16 -3.84
N TYR A 260 3.29 19.39 -3.33
CA TYR A 260 3.83 20.58 -4.00
C TYR A 260 5.31 20.46 -4.41
N ASN A 261 6.09 19.66 -3.69
CA ASN A 261 7.52 19.43 -4.00
C ASN A 261 7.74 18.31 -5.03
N TYR A 262 6.69 17.57 -5.38
CA TYR A 262 6.74 16.32 -6.13
C TYR A 262 5.72 16.33 -7.27
N LYS A 263 5.70 17.45 -8.00
CA LYS A 263 4.84 17.61 -9.17
C LYS A 263 5.42 16.82 -10.34
N PRO A 264 4.69 15.87 -10.95
CA PRO A 264 5.03 15.46 -12.30
C PRO A 264 4.95 16.70 -13.20
N ASN A 265 5.91 16.89 -14.12
CA ASN A 265 5.87 18.06 -15.01
C ASN A 265 4.59 18.07 -15.85
N VAL A 266 4.05 16.89 -16.18
CA VAL A 266 2.77 16.69 -16.84
C VAL A 266 2.20 15.33 -16.43
N ALA A 267 0.91 15.29 -16.07
CA ALA A 267 0.09 14.08 -16.08
C ALA A 267 -0.91 14.16 -17.24
N TYR A 268 -0.83 13.27 -18.23
CA TYR A 268 -1.71 13.35 -19.41
C TYR A 268 -3.12 12.84 -19.10
N ALA A 269 -3.23 11.66 -18.51
CA ALA A 269 -4.50 11.06 -18.15
C ALA A 269 -4.50 10.60 -16.69
N PHE A 270 -5.46 11.11 -15.93
CA PHE A 270 -5.73 10.68 -14.55
C PHE A 270 -7.11 10.05 -14.48
N GLN A 271 -7.22 8.84 -13.94
CA GLN A 271 -8.49 8.14 -13.77
C GLN A 271 -8.66 7.62 -12.34
N ILE A 272 -9.82 7.89 -11.73
CA ILE A 272 -10.24 7.24 -10.48
C ILE A 272 -11.52 6.47 -10.75
N LYS A 273 -11.52 5.19 -10.38
CA LYS A 273 -12.69 4.33 -10.43
C LYS A 273 -12.95 3.76 -9.04
N ALA A 274 -14.09 4.07 -8.44
CA ALA A 274 -14.48 3.55 -7.14
C ALA A 274 -15.99 3.44 -7.05
N LYS A 275 -16.52 2.70 -6.07
CA LYS A 275 -17.97 2.73 -5.80
C LYS A 275 -18.39 4.12 -5.27
N SER A 276 -17.59 4.69 -4.37
CA SER A 276 -17.79 6.03 -3.83
C SER A 276 -16.49 6.83 -3.91
N ILE A 277 -16.54 8.08 -4.39
CA ILE A 277 -15.40 9.00 -4.42
C ILE A 277 -15.71 10.20 -3.51
N THR A 278 -14.81 10.53 -2.60
CA THR A 278 -14.85 11.74 -1.77
C THR A 278 -13.54 12.51 -1.95
N LEU A 279 -13.60 13.70 -2.54
CA LEU A 279 -12.42 14.55 -2.72
C LEU A 279 -12.43 15.67 -1.67
N CYS A 280 -11.27 16.27 -1.39
CA CYS A 280 -11.20 17.54 -0.70
C CYS A 280 -10.89 18.69 -1.66
N LYS A 281 -11.03 19.91 -1.16
CA LYS A 281 -10.77 21.15 -1.89
C LYS A 281 -9.49 21.13 -2.74
N ASP A 282 -8.41 20.60 -2.16
CA ASP A 282 -7.07 20.65 -2.73
C ASP A 282 -6.62 19.29 -3.30
N ALA A 283 -7.53 18.31 -3.44
CA ALA A 283 -7.16 16.94 -3.82
C ALA A 283 -6.37 16.88 -5.14
N LEU A 284 -6.69 17.77 -6.09
CA LEU A 284 -6.13 17.82 -7.44
C LEU A 284 -5.35 19.12 -7.74
N SER A 285 -5.17 20.01 -6.76
CA SER A 285 -4.65 21.37 -7.00
C SER A 285 -3.14 21.43 -7.28
N SER A 286 -2.42 20.31 -7.12
CA SER A 286 -0.97 20.27 -7.16
C SER A 286 -0.36 19.81 -8.47
N ALA A 287 -1.12 19.28 -9.44
CA ALA A 287 -0.58 18.83 -10.72
C ALA A 287 -1.35 19.41 -11.92
N ASP A 288 -0.64 19.61 -13.03
CA ASP A 288 -1.22 20.03 -14.31
C ASP A 288 -1.70 18.77 -15.06
N PHE A 289 -2.97 18.46 -14.89
CA PHE A 289 -3.64 17.36 -15.59
C PHE A 289 -4.16 17.85 -16.94
N HIS A 290 -4.01 17.04 -17.99
CA HIS A 290 -4.63 17.31 -19.30
C HIS A 290 -6.01 16.68 -19.44
N SER A 291 -6.25 15.55 -18.77
CA SER A 291 -7.56 14.94 -18.64
C SER A 291 -7.71 14.26 -17.27
N ILE A 292 -8.94 14.29 -16.75
CA ILE A 292 -9.32 13.70 -15.47
C ILE A 292 -10.62 12.95 -15.71
N ASP A 293 -10.64 11.64 -15.44
CA ASP A 293 -11.83 10.79 -15.54
C ASP A 293 -12.19 10.23 -14.16
N LEU A 294 -13.40 10.50 -13.68
CA LEU A 294 -13.89 10.03 -12.39
C LEU A 294 -15.11 9.14 -12.61
N ILE A 295 -14.98 7.85 -12.31
CA ILE A 295 -16.02 6.83 -12.53
C ILE A 295 -16.47 6.28 -11.18
N ALA A 296 -17.69 6.63 -10.74
CA ALA A 296 -18.26 6.11 -9.51
C ALA A 296 -19.79 6.09 -9.48
N ASP A 297 -20.37 5.30 -8.56
CA ASP A 297 -21.81 5.32 -8.28
C ASP A 297 -22.17 6.63 -7.53
N THR A 298 -21.31 7.04 -6.59
CA THR A 298 -21.46 8.27 -5.82
C THR A 298 -20.18 9.08 -5.86
N ILE A 299 -20.29 10.39 -6.13
CA ILE A 299 -19.19 11.34 -6.08
C ILE A 299 -19.58 12.47 -5.13
N ASP A 300 -18.82 12.64 -4.05
CA ASP A 300 -18.92 13.75 -3.11
C ASP A 300 -17.74 14.71 -3.32
N ILE A 301 -18.05 15.90 -3.82
CA ILE A 301 -17.08 16.97 -4.09
C ILE A 301 -17.44 18.16 -3.20
N PRO A 302 -16.49 18.70 -2.40
CA PRO A 302 -16.75 19.84 -1.54
C PRO A 302 -17.19 21.05 -2.37
N THR A 303 -18.06 21.86 -1.80
CA THR A 303 -18.61 23.05 -2.45
C THR A 303 -17.56 24.12 -2.79
N ASP A 304 -16.36 24.03 -2.21
CA ASP A 304 -15.24 24.93 -2.47
C ASP A 304 -14.10 24.29 -3.27
N PHE A 305 -14.34 23.15 -3.92
CA PHE A 305 -13.38 22.45 -4.78
C PHE A 305 -12.87 23.34 -5.92
N ALA A 306 -11.54 23.49 -6.00
CA ALA A 306 -10.88 24.29 -7.02
C ALA A 306 -9.88 23.41 -7.77
N VAL A 307 -10.10 23.20 -9.07
CA VAL A 307 -9.12 22.58 -9.97
C VAL A 307 -8.39 23.70 -10.71
N ASN A 308 -7.07 23.59 -10.84
CA ASN A 308 -6.28 24.55 -11.60
C ASN A 308 -6.72 24.51 -13.09
N THR A 309 -7.07 25.66 -13.65
CA THR A 309 -8.19 25.81 -14.58
C THR A 309 -7.87 25.64 -16.07
N GLU A 310 -6.71 25.14 -16.46
CA GLU A 310 -6.29 25.26 -17.88
C GLU A 310 -6.65 24.07 -18.78
N ASN A 311 -6.89 22.85 -18.29
CA ASN A 311 -7.23 21.69 -19.16
C ASN A 311 -8.07 20.60 -18.43
N LEU A 312 -9.38 20.81 -18.26
CA LEU A 312 -10.28 19.83 -17.63
C LEU A 312 -11.16 19.15 -18.69
N ALA A 313 -11.14 17.81 -18.75
CA ALA A 313 -11.94 17.03 -19.70
C ALA A 313 -12.70 15.89 -19.00
N GLY A 314 -14.02 16.06 -18.86
CA GLY A 314 -15.03 14.99 -18.73
C GLY A 314 -15.31 14.40 -17.33
N PHE A 315 -16.59 14.34 -16.94
CA PHE A 315 -17.09 13.43 -15.89
C PHE A 315 -17.93 12.36 -16.60
N TYR A 316 -17.64 11.06 -16.42
CA TYR A 316 -18.38 9.97 -17.05
C TYR A 316 -19.00 9.03 -16.01
N THR A 317 -20.34 8.95 -16.00
CA THR A 317 -21.10 8.05 -15.13
C THR A 317 -21.63 6.85 -15.93
N SER A 318 -21.42 5.63 -15.46
CA SER A 318 -21.64 4.39 -16.24
C SER A 318 -23.07 3.81 -16.21
N SER A 319 -24.03 4.43 -15.54
CA SER A 319 -25.43 3.98 -15.50
C SER A 319 -26.36 5.13 -15.09
N GLU A 320 -27.64 5.05 -15.47
CA GLU A 320 -28.73 5.95 -15.05
C GLU A 320 -28.50 6.51 -13.64
N VAL A 321 -28.06 7.75 -13.57
CA VAL A 321 -27.91 8.46 -12.31
C VAL A 321 -29.32 8.85 -11.87
N GLN A 322 -29.92 8.08 -10.96
CA GLN A 322 -30.76 8.72 -9.96
C GLN A 322 -29.81 9.58 -9.13
N LEU A 323 -29.69 10.85 -9.51
CA LEU A 323 -29.14 11.87 -8.64
C LEU A 323 -29.87 11.66 -7.30
N PRO A 324 -29.16 11.60 -6.16
CA PRO A 324 -29.84 11.48 -4.88
C PRO A 324 -30.95 12.54 -4.87
N SER A 325 -32.16 12.13 -4.49
CA SER A 325 -33.35 13.01 -4.48
C SER A 325 -33.17 14.29 -3.66
N THR A 326 -32.04 14.39 -2.96
CA THR A 326 -31.50 15.54 -2.27
C THR A 326 -29.98 15.62 -2.52
N LEU A 327 -29.56 16.20 -3.66
CA LEU A 327 -28.27 16.90 -3.72
C LEU A 327 -28.51 18.26 -3.04
N GLU A 328 -28.27 18.35 -1.72
CA GLU A 328 -28.33 19.63 -1.02
C GLU A 328 -27.11 20.49 -1.42
N LEU A 329 -27.24 21.17 -2.56
CA LEU A 329 -26.39 22.29 -2.92
C LEU A 329 -26.70 23.43 -1.95
N PHE A 330 -25.89 23.57 -0.91
CA PHE A 330 -25.97 24.72 -0.02
C PHE A 330 -25.74 25.99 -0.84
N LYS A 331 -26.79 26.82 -0.90
CA LYS A 331 -26.81 28.10 -1.57
C LYS A 331 -25.85 29.07 -0.86
N HIS A 332 -24.61 29.14 -1.33
CA HIS A 332 -23.71 30.25 -1.04
C HIS A 332 -22.72 30.45 -2.20
N GLU A 333 -22.99 31.49 -3.00
CA GLU A 333 -22.16 32.29 -3.93
C GLU A 333 -21.02 31.70 -4.80
N ASN A 334 -20.60 30.44 -4.66
CA ASN A 334 -19.58 29.84 -5.52
C ASN A 334 -20.12 28.59 -6.22
N LEU A 335 -20.25 28.71 -7.55
CA LEU A 335 -20.91 27.78 -8.45
C LEU A 335 -20.00 26.62 -8.84
N CYS A 336 -20.58 25.42 -9.05
CA CYS A 336 -19.92 24.36 -9.80
C CYS A 336 -19.73 24.81 -11.26
N TYR A 337 -18.53 24.62 -11.80
CA TYR A 337 -18.16 25.07 -13.15
C TYR A 337 -17.89 23.87 -14.06
N TYR A 338 -18.59 23.82 -15.20
CA TYR A 338 -18.21 22.95 -16.33
C TYR A 338 -17.60 23.83 -17.42
N TYR A 339 -16.36 23.54 -17.85
CA TYR A 339 -15.71 24.21 -18.97
C TYR A 339 -15.75 23.29 -20.18
N VAL A 340 -16.40 23.74 -21.27
CA VAL A 340 -16.59 22.94 -22.48
C VAL A 340 -15.93 23.66 -23.66
N THR A 341 -15.00 22.98 -24.33
CA THR A 341 -14.21 23.51 -25.46
C THR A 341 -14.52 22.86 -26.82
N SER A 342 -15.44 21.89 -26.86
CA SER A 342 -15.87 21.18 -28.08
C SER A 342 -17.35 20.79 -28.04
N ASP A 343 -17.90 20.31 -29.16
CA ASP A 343 -19.28 19.84 -29.26
C ASP A 343 -19.61 18.84 -28.13
N PHE A 344 -20.62 19.15 -27.33
CA PHE A 344 -21.03 18.36 -26.16
C PHE A 344 -22.56 18.21 -26.14
N GLU A 345 -23.04 16.98 -25.96
CA GLU A 345 -24.46 16.64 -25.95
C GLU A 345 -24.89 16.23 -24.54
N ILE A 346 -25.80 16.99 -23.93
CA ILE A 346 -26.36 16.68 -22.61
C ILE A 346 -27.65 15.88 -22.83
N SER A 347 -27.67 14.62 -22.43
CA SER A 347 -28.88 13.80 -22.42
C SER A 347 -29.29 13.48 -20.99
N ASP A 348 -30.42 14.06 -20.55
CA ASP A 348 -31.21 13.72 -19.35
C ASP A 348 -30.53 13.91 -17.97
N THR A 349 -30.79 15.05 -17.30
CA THR A 349 -31.14 15.16 -15.85
C THR A 349 -31.30 16.62 -15.37
N VAL A 350 -32.11 16.82 -14.32
CA VAL A 350 -32.57 18.10 -13.78
C VAL A 350 -31.67 18.57 -12.63
N LEU A 351 -30.79 19.55 -12.84
CA LEU A 351 -30.19 20.39 -11.79
C LEU A 351 -29.87 21.79 -12.34
N PRO A 352 -29.89 22.85 -11.49
CA PRO A 352 -29.47 24.19 -11.90
C PRO A 352 -27.95 24.23 -12.01
N VAL A 353 -27.43 23.99 -13.22
CA VAL A 353 -26.00 24.02 -13.52
C VAL A 353 -25.60 25.40 -14.03
N SER A 354 -24.41 25.86 -13.64
CA SER A 354 -23.71 26.98 -14.27
C SER A 354 -22.69 26.44 -15.26
N ILE A 355 -22.83 26.78 -16.55
CA ILE A 355 -21.96 26.26 -17.62
C ILE A 355 -21.10 27.40 -18.16
N TYR A 356 -19.79 27.17 -18.31
CA TYR A 356 -18.85 28.07 -18.95
C TYR A 356 -18.48 27.50 -20.31
N VAL A 357 -18.73 28.27 -21.35
CA VAL A 357 -18.50 27.83 -22.73
C VAL A 357 -17.47 28.71 -23.39
N SER A 358 -16.48 28.08 -24.04
CA SER A 358 -15.57 28.73 -24.97
C SER A 358 -15.56 27.96 -26.30
N GLY A 359 -15.85 28.64 -27.42
CA GLY A 359 -15.86 28.03 -28.76
C GLY A 359 -17.26 27.90 -29.38
N THR A 360 -17.45 26.97 -30.31
CA THR A 360 -18.80 26.71 -30.86
C THR A 360 -19.42 25.56 -30.09
N VAL A 361 -20.62 25.76 -29.54
CA VAL A 361 -21.38 24.69 -28.87
C VAL A 361 -22.74 24.56 -29.53
N ASN A 362 -23.02 23.34 -29.97
CA ASN A 362 -24.29 22.98 -30.56
C ASN A 362 -25.13 22.23 -29.52
N ILE A 363 -26.15 22.88 -28.97
CA ILE A 363 -27.03 22.24 -27.98
C ILE A 363 -28.17 21.59 -28.77
N ALA A 364 -27.93 20.36 -29.22
CA ALA A 364 -28.91 19.58 -29.97
C ALA A 364 -29.87 18.84 -29.03
N SER A 365 -31.16 19.07 -29.24
CA SER A 365 -32.33 18.37 -28.65
C SER A 365 -32.19 17.89 -27.19
N LEU A 366 -32.46 18.78 -26.24
CA LEU A 366 -32.85 18.36 -24.90
C LEU A 366 -34.32 17.93 -24.94
N LYS A 367 -34.66 16.80 -24.30
CA LYS A 367 -36.07 16.44 -24.08
C LYS A 367 -36.72 17.52 -23.22
N ASN A 368 -37.99 17.81 -23.53
CA ASN A 368 -38.77 18.91 -22.98
C ASN A 368 -38.59 19.11 -21.46
N ASP A 369 -38.51 20.38 -21.05
CA ASP A 369 -38.47 20.91 -19.66
C ASP A 369 -37.09 21.12 -18.98
N PHE A 370 -35.99 21.10 -19.73
CA PHE A 370 -34.68 21.47 -19.16
C PHE A 370 -34.58 22.97 -18.82
N LYS A 371 -34.23 23.28 -17.56
CA LYS A 371 -33.96 24.63 -17.06
C LYS A 371 -32.49 24.78 -16.71
N LEU A 372 -31.75 25.53 -17.53
CA LEU A 372 -30.37 25.88 -17.23
C LEU A 372 -30.33 27.03 -16.21
N GLY A 373 -29.52 26.92 -15.16
CA GLY A 373 -29.43 27.93 -14.11
C GLY A 373 -28.76 29.21 -14.60
N ARG A 374 -27.47 29.11 -14.96
CA ARG A 374 -26.68 30.23 -15.50
C ARG A 374 -25.81 29.74 -16.66
N LEU A 375 -25.70 30.52 -17.72
CA LEU A 375 -24.81 30.25 -18.85
C LEU A 375 -23.83 31.39 -19.00
N MET A 376 -22.53 31.12 -18.89
CA MET A 376 -21.48 32.12 -19.07
C MET A 376 -20.72 31.83 -20.35
N LEU A 377 -20.79 32.75 -21.32
CA LEU A 377 -20.12 32.63 -22.61
C LEU A 377 -18.85 33.46 -22.61
N LEU A 378 -17.71 32.84 -22.92
CA LEU A 378 -16.41 33.50 -22.95
C LEU A 378 -15.86 33.54 -24.38
N ASN A 379 -15.28 34.67 -24.79
CA ASN A 379 -14.41 34.84 -25.96
C ASN A 379 -14.90 34.16 -27.26
N ASP A 380 -15.60 34.91 -28.12
CA ASP A 380 -16.02 34.46 -29.46
C ASP A 380 -16.87 33.18 -29.48
N THR A 381 -17.62 32.92 -28.40
CA THR A 381 -18.44 31.72 -28.31
C THR A 381 -19.70 31.84 -29.14
N LYS A 382 -20.03 30.79 -29.91
CA LYS A 382 -21.28 30.70 -30.67
C LYS A 382 -22.11 29.54 -30.17
N VAL A 383 -23.27 29.85 -29.59
CA VAL A 383 -24.25 28.84 -29.19
C VAL A 383 -25.35 28.78 -30.25
N THR A 384 -25.51 27.62 -30.87
CA THR A 384 -26.69 27.32 -31.69
C THR A 384 -27.63 26.46 -30.87
N ASN A 385 -28.80 27.02 -30.54
CA ASN A 385 -29.84 26.32 -29.81
C ASN A 385 -30.94 25.90 -30.78
N SER A 386 -31.20 24.60 -30.88
CA SER A 386 -32.24 24.04 -31.76
C SER A 386 -33.54 23.70 -31.03
N SER A 387 -33.69 24.02 -29.73
CA SER A 387 -34.84 23.62 -28.91
C SER A 387 -35.22 24.68 -27.85
N SER A 388 -36.43 24.56 -27.29
CA SER A 388 -37.00 25.48 -26.29
C SER A 388 -36.36 25.32 -24.90
N ILE A 389 -35.06 25.62 -24.80
CA ILE A 389 -34.32 25.63 -23.54
C ILE A 389 -34.67 26.90 -22.76
N GLN A 390 -35.10 26.74 -21.51
CA GLN A 390 -35.23 27.88 -20.59
C GLN A 390 -33.89 28.08 -19.88
N ILE A 391 -33.22 29.20 -20.18
CA ILE A 391 -32.01 29.60 -19.48
C ILE A 391 -32.39 30.68 -18.46
N GLY A 392 -32.05 30.47 -17.19
CA GLY A 392 -32.37 31.39 -16.09
C GLY A 392 -31.59 32.69 -16.18
N GLU A 393 -30.26 32.59 -16.25
CA GLU A 393 -29.35 33.73 -16.34
C GLU A 393 -28.30 33.49 -17.43
N VAL A 394 -27.96 34.52 -18.20
CA VAL A 394 -26.94 34.44 -19.25
C VAL A 394 -25.97 35.60 -19.07
N ASP A 395 -24.68 35.29 -18.89
CA ASP A 395 -23.60 36.27 -18.89
C ASP A 395 -22.74 36.10 -20.13
N ILE A 396 -22.68 37.15 -20.95
CA ILE A 396 -21.93 37.13 -22.20
C ILE A 396 -20.70 38.01 -22.02
N HIS A 397 -19.51 37.40 -22.09
CA HIS A 397 -18.24 38.11 -22.12
C HIS A 397 -17.65 38.09 -23.53
N GLY A 398 -17.24 39.26 -24.00
CA GLY A 398 -16.66 39.45 -25.33
C GLY A 398 -17.69 39.50 -26.46
N THR A 399 -17.32 38.96 -27.62
CA THR A 399 -18.06 38.96 -28.90
C THR A 399 -18.97 37.74 -29.10
N SER A 400 -19.23 36.99 -28.02
CA SER A 400 -20.02 35.77 -28.05
C SER A 400 -21.49 36.02 -28.48
N THR A 401 -22.10 35.07 -29.18
CA THR A 401 -23.46 35.18 -29.72
C THR A 401 -24.29 33.92 -29.42
N ILE A 402 -25.58 34.13 -29.14
CA ILE A 402 -26.57 33.05 -29.03
C ILE A 402 -27.49 33.18 -30.24
N ALA A 403 -27.46 32.18 -31.13
CA ALA A 403 -28.43 32.07 -32.21
C ALA A 403 -29.61 31.23 -31.71
N ALA A 404 -30.71 31.90 -31.37
CA ALA A 404 -31.99 31.25 -31.13
C ALA A 404 -32.67 30.92 -32.47
N SER A 405 -33.15 29.69 -32.63
CA SER A 405 -34.11 29.32 -33.69
C SER A 405 -35.54 29.63 -33.28
#